data_AF-A0A813QCL3-F1
#
_entry.id   AF-A0A813QCL3-F1
#
_cell.length_a   1.000
_cell.length_b   1.000
_cell.length_c   1.000
_cell.angle_alpha   90.00
_cell.angle_beta   90.00
_cell.angle_gamma   90.00
#
_symmetry.space_group_name_H-M   'P 1'
#
loop_
_entity.id
_entity.type
_entity.pdbx_description
1 polymer ?
#
loop_
_entity_poly.entity_id
_entity_poly.type
_entity_poly.pdbx_seq_one_letter_code
_entity_poly.pdbx_strand_id
1 'polypeptide(L)'
;MGIVYSNTNEWSKARSYYEKALEIYQKQLSPDYSHPGILYNNIGLLCDNMEEYSNALAFYLQTWKIKEQTLPSNHPGLATLYNNIATVYNNMKEYAKALSFFESALVIKQKTLPPNHPSLQDVIQSIEYCNKNL
;
A
#
# COMPACT_ATOMS: atom_id res chain seq x y z
N MET A 1 -25.64 -10.01 22.44
CA MET A 1 -24.30 -10.62 22.44
C MET A 1 -23.87 -10.86 21.01
N GLY A 2 -23.22 -9.88 20.36
CA GLY A 2 -22.92 -9.98 18.92
C GLY A 2 -21.78 -9.08 18.44
N ILE A 3 -20.85 -8.67 19.31
CA ILE A 3 -19.83 -7.67 18.97
C ILE A 3 -18.38 -8.21 19.09
N VAL A 4 -18.16 -9.45 19.56
CA VAL A 4 -16.79 -9.93 19.85
C VAL A 4 -16.19 -10.83 18.75
N TYR A 5 -16.97 -11.29 17.78
CA TYR A 5 -16.52 -12.30 16.80
C TYR A 5 -15.94 -11.78 15.47
N SER A 6 -16.09 -10.50 15.11
CA SER A 6 -15.47 -10.00 13.85
C SER A 6 -13.96 -9.88 13.97
N ASN A 7 -13.43 -9.48 15.12
CA ASN A 7 -11.99 -9.28 15.28
C ASN A 7 -11.22 -10.62 15.23
N THR A 8 -11.68 -11.67 15.89
CA THR A 8 -10.90 -12.93 16.00
C THR A 8 -10.68 -13.64 14.67
N ASN A 9 -11.61 -13.53 13.72
CA ASN A 9 -11.48 -14.16 12.40
C ASN A 9 -10.50 -13.38 11.48
N GLU A 10 -10.45 -12.06 11.60
CA GLU A 10 -9.54 -11.19 10.85
C GLU A 10 -8.09 -11.31 11.35
N TRP A 11 -7.88 -11.36 12.67
CA TRP A 11 -6.56 -11.57 13.27
C TRP A 11 -5.94 -12.93 12.87
N SER A 12 -6.75 -13.97 12.74
CA SER A 12 -6.30 -15.31 12.36
C SER A 12 -5.80 -15.35 10.91
N LYS A 13 -6.52 -14.68 10.00
CA LYS A 13 -6.12 -14.53 8.60
C LYS A 13 -4.88 -13.64 8.45
N ALA A 14 -4.87 -12.47 9.11
CA ALA A 14 -3.74 -11.56 9.15
C ALA A 14 -2.46 -12.26 9.66
N ARG A 15 -2.57 -13.11 10.68
CA ARG A 15 -1.47 -13.93 11.19
C ARG A 15 -0.97 -14.94 10.15
N SER A 16 -1.88 -15.64 9.47
CA SER A 16 -1.51 -16.56 8.39
C SER A 16 -0.83 -15.84 7.21
N TYR A 17 -1.26 -14.62 6.86
CA TYR A 17 -0.61 -13.82 5.83
C TYR A 17 0.77 -13.36 6.27
N TYR A 18 0.92 -12.93 7.53
CA TYR A 18 2.22 -12.62 8.11
C TYR A 18 3.15 -13.83 8.09
N GLU A 19 2.66 -15.02 8.43
CA GLU A 19 3.43 -16.27 8.39
C GLU A 19 3.85 -16.64 6.97
N LYS A 20 2.93 -16.58 5.99
CA LYS A 20 3.26 -16.83 4.57
C LYS A 20 4.27 -15.82 4.04
N ALA A 21 4.17 -14.56 4.46
CA ALA A 21 5.12 -13.53 4.08
C ALA A 21 6.49 -13.76 4.72
N LEU A 22 6.52 -14.12 6.00
CA LEU A 22 7.74 -14.52 6.68
C LEU A 22 8.38 -15.74 5.99
N GLU A 23 7.57 -16.68 5.49
CA GLU A 23 8.02 -17.83 4.72
C GLU A 23 8.59 -17.43 3.35
N ILE A 24 7.97 -16.48 2.65
CA ILE A 24 8.51 -15.91 1.38
C ILE A 24 9.83 -15.17 1.65
N TYR A 25 9.88 -14.37 2.72
CA TYR A 25 11.10 -13.70 3.18
C TYR A 25 12.21 -14.71 3.46
N GLN A 26 11.89 -15.79 4.18
CA GLN A 26 12.80 -16.89 4.47
C GLN A 26 13.23 -17.68 3.22
N LYS A 27 12.36 -17.82 2.22
CA LYS A 27 12.69 -18.49 0.95
C LYS A 27 13.50 -17.63 -0.02
N GLN A 28 13.39 -16.29 0.06
CA GLN A 28 14.13 -15.35 -0.80
C GLN A 28 15.43 -14.83 -0.16
N LEU A 29 15.86 -15.43 0.95
CA LEU A 29 17.03 -15.02 1.75
C LEU A 29 18.35 -15.32 1.01
N SER A 30 18.69 -14.46 0.05
CA SER A 30 20.07 -14.04 -0.13
C SER A 30 20.35 -12.92 0.90
N PRO A 31 21.43 -13.00 1.70
CA PRO A 31 21.71 -12.05 2.78
C PRO A 31 21.79 -10.57 2.35
N ASP A 32 21.94 -10.29 1.06
CA ASP A 32 21.99 -8.94 0.49
C ASP A 32 20.62 -8.30 0.20
N TYR A 33 19.50 -9.04 0.28
CA TYR A 33 18.18 -8.58 -0.18
C TYR A 33 17.15 -8.35 0.95
N SER A 34 17.59 -7.94 2.14
CA SER A 34 16.71 -7.72 3.28
C SER A 34 16.03 -6.33 3.23
N HIS A 35 14.94 -6.21 2.46
CA HIS A 35 14.03 -5.05 2.53
C HIS A 35 12.63 -5.48 3.01
N PRO A 36 12.37 -5.42 4.35
CA PRO A 36 11.05 -5.69 4.92
C PRO A 36 9.92 -4.93 4.23
N GLY A 37 10.20 -3.74 3.70
CA GLY A 37 9.23 -2.91 2.99
C GLY A 37 8.78 -3.42 1.62
N ILE A 38 9.48 -4.36 0.99
CA ILE A 38 9.00 -5.04 -0.24
C ILE A 38 8.00 -6.12 0.16
N LEU A 39 8.33 -6.87 1.21
CA LEU A 39 7.50 -7.95 1.71
C LEU A 39 6.12 -7.45 2.16
N TYR A 40 6.08 -6.46 3.04
CA TYR A 40 4.82 -5.91 3.54
C TYR A 40 3.97 -5.26 2.44
N ASN A 41 4.60 -4.69 1.40
CA ASN A 41 3.89 -4.19 0.23
C ASN A 41 3.21 -5.32 -0.56
N ASN A 42 3.87 -6.47 -0.71
CA ASN A 42 3.30 -7.62 -1.41
C ASN A 42 2.14 -8.26 -0.62
N ILE A 43 2.20 -8.22 0.72
CA ILE A 43 1.07 -8.64 1.57
C ILE A 43 -0.10 -7.70 1.40
N GLY A 44 0.13 -6.39 1.43
CA GLY A 44 -0.92 -5.40 1.22
C GLY A 44 -1.62 -5.61 -0.13
N LEU A 45 -0.87 -5.94 -1.20
CA LEU A 45 -1.44 -6.25 -2.51
C LEU A 45 -2.29 -7.53 -2.48
N LEU A 46 -1.84 -8.55 -1.75
CA LEU A 46 -2.59 -9.80 -1.59
C LEU A 46 -3.91 -9.57 -0.84
N CYS A 47 -3.88 -8.79 0.24
CA CYS A 47 -5.07 -8.45 1.02
C CYS A 47 -6.05 -7.59 0.22
N ASP A 48 -5.56 -6.63 -0.58
CA ASP A 48 -6.40 -5.80 -1.46
C ASP A 48 -7.10 -6.65 -2.53
N ASN A 49 -6.39 -7.60 -3.14
CA ASN A 49 -6.97 -8.57 -4.08
C ASN A 49 -8.03 -9.51 -3.44
N MET A 50 -8.03 -9.63 -2.12
CA MET A 50 -9.01 -10.41 -1.35
C MET A 50 -10.14 -9.53 -0.78
N GLU A 51 -10.19 -8.25 -1.16
CA GLU A 51 -11.13 -7.24 -0.66
C GLU A 51 -11.05 -7.03 0.87
N GLU A 52 -9.94 -7.46 1.50
CA GLU A 52 -9.67 -7.27 2.93
C GLU A 52 -8.97 -5.91 3.17
N TYR A 53 -9.67 -4.82 2.83
CA TYR A 53 -9.10 -3.46 2.80
C TYR A 53 -8.51 -2.98 4.13
N SER A 54 -9.14 -3.30 5.27
CA SER A 54 -8.63 -2.93 6.61
C SER A 54 -7.26 -3.57 6.90
N ASN A 55 -7.10 -4.84 6.52
CA ASN A 55 -5.83 -5.57 6.70
C ASN A 55 -4.77 -5.06 5.72
N ALA A 56 -5.14 -4.84 4.45
CA ALA A 56 -4.25 -4.25 3.45
C ALA A 56 -3.68 -2.91 3.92
N LEU A 57 -4.55 -2.04 4.44
CA LEU A 57 -4.16 -0.74 4.97
C LEU A 57 -3.19 -0.85 6.15
N ALA A 58 -3.46 -1.76 7.10
CA ALA A 58 -2.58 -1.98 8.24
C ALA A 58 -1.15 -2.36 7.78
N PHE A 59 -1.02 -3.29 6.84
CA PHE A 59 0.29 -3.69 6.31
C PHE A 59 0.97 -2.58 5.49
N TYR A 60 0.23 -1.84 4.68
CA TYR A 60 0.80 -0.72 3.93
C TYR A 60 1.27 0.42 4.84
N LEU A 61 0.54 0.73 5.92
CA LEU A 61 0.97 1.75 6.89
C LEU A 61 2.21 1.33 7.68
N GLN A 62 2.34 0.04 8.04
CA GLN A 62 3.58 -0.48 8.63
C GLN A 62 4.75 -0.39 7.64
N THR A 63 4.52 -0.72 6.37
CA THR A 63 5.50 -0.53 5.28
C THR A 63 5.93 0.92 5.18
N TRP A 64 4.97 1.84 5.28
CA TRP A 64 5.20 3.27 5.13
C TRP A 64 6.11 3.79 6.23
N LYS A 65 5.83 3.44 7.48
CA LYS A 65 6.67 3.81 8.63
C LYS A 65 8.13 3.35 8.48
N ILE A 66 8.36 2.16 7.92
CA ILE A 66 9.70 1.64 7.66
C ILE A 66 10.36 2.40 6.50
N LYS A 67 9.65 2.56 5.37
CA LYS A 67 10.18 3.20 4.17
C LYS A 67 10.44 4.69 4.36
N GLU A 68 9.62 5.40 5.13
CA GLU A 68 9.81 6.82 5.44
C GLU A 68 11.10 7.07 6.23
N GLN A 69 11.49 6.13 7.10
CA GLN A 69 12.73 6.23 7.90
C GLN A 69 13.98 5.77 7.13
N THR A 70 13.80 4.91 6.12
CA THR A 70 14.93 4.23 5.45
C THR A 70 15.21 4.77 4.05
N LEU A 71 14.22 5.41 3.39
CA LEU A 71 14.34 5.87 2.02
C LEU A 71 14.23 7.40 1.95
N PRO A 72 14.93 8.04 0.99
CA PRO A 72 14.73 9.46 0.70
C PRO A 72 13.27 9.75 0.33
N SER A 73 12.78 10.94 0.67
CA SER A 73 11.39 11.36 0.43
C SER A 73 10.94 11.31 -1.04
N ASN A 74 11.87 11.37 -2.00
CA ASN A 74 11.58 11.26 -3.43
C ASN A 74 11.80 9.83 -3.99
N HIS A 75 11.94 8.82 -3.14
CA HIS A 75 12.23 7.47 -3.61
C HIS A 75 11.04 6.85 -4.36
N PRO A 76 11.22 6.27 -5.57
CA PRO A 76 10.13 5.67 -6.35
C PRO A 76 9.30 4.63 -5.58
N GLY A 77 9.95 3.89 -4.69
CA GLY A 77 9.30 2.92 -3.81
C GLY A 77 8.34 3.50 -2.75
N LEU A 78 8.42 4.80 -2.43
CA LEU A 78 7.41 5.52 -1.65
C LEU A 78 6.22 5.90 -2.53
N ALA A 79 6.46 6.32 -3.77
CA ALA A 79 5.39 6.61 -4.74
C ALA A 79 4.48 5.40 -4.97
N THR A 80 5.06 4.21 -5.16
CA THR A 80 4.28 2.96 -5.31
C THR A 80 3.46 2.67 -4.07
N LEU A 81 4.05 2.85 -2.87
CA LEU A 81 3.34 2.58 -1.63
C LEU A 81 2.18 3.55 -1.40
N TYR A 82 2.38 4.84 -1.64
CA TYR A 82 1.31 5.83 -1.55
C TYR A 82 0.19 5.54 -2.54
N ASN A 83 0.51 5.12 -3.77
CA ASN A 83 -0.50 4.73 -4.75
C ASN A 83 -1.35 3.54 -4.26
N ASN A 84 -0.71 2.55 -3.63
CA ASN A 84 -1.41 1.39 -3.09
C ASN A 84 -2.31 1.76 -1.90
N ILE A 85 -1.82 2.58 -0.97
CA ILE A 85 -2.63 3.10 0.15
C ILE A 85 -3.84 3.89 -0.37
N ALA A 86 -3.62 4.76 -1.36
CA ALA A 86 -4.66 5.56 -1.98
C ALA A 86 -5.73 4.69 -2.65
N THR A 87 -5.32 3.63 -3.35
CA THR A 87 -6.23 2.66 -4.00
C THR A 87 -7.11 1.96 -2.98
N VAL A 88 -6.54 1.51 -1.85
CA VAL A 88 -7.33 0.90 -0.76
C VAL A 88 -8.34 1.89 -0.19
N TYR A 89 -7.96 3.14 0.06
CA TYR A 89 -8.91 4.17 0.51
C TYR A 89 -10.00 4.46 -0.52
N ASN A 90 -9.65 4.47 -1.81
CA ASN A 90 -10.61 4.66 -2.90
C ASN A 90 -11.63 3.51 -2.94
N ASN A 91 -11.18 2.26 -2.76
CA ASN A 91 -12.04 1.08 -2.67
C ASN A 91 -12.97 1.15 -1.44
N MET A 92 -12.50 1.73 -0.35
CA MET A 92 -13.30 2.02 0.85
C MET A 92 -14.21 3.25 0.73
N LYS A 93 -14.21 3.94 -0.43
CA LYS A 93 -14.94 5.20 -0.69
C LYS A 93 -14.52 6.36 0.23
N GLU A 94 -13.33 6.28 0.82
CA GLU A 94 -12.73 7.36 1.60
C GLU A 94 -11.93 8.29 0.66
N TYR A 95 -12.64 8.93 -0.28
CA TYR A 95 -12.04 9.67 -1.39
C TYR A 95 -11.13 10.83 -0.94
N ALA A 96 -11.47 11.52 0.15
CA ALA A 96 -10.64 12.59 0.70
C ALA A 96 -9.26 12.09 1.18
N LYS A 97 -9.19 10.89 1.77
CA LYS A 97 -7.91 10.28 2.17
C LYS A 97 -7.17 9.75 0.96
N ALA A 98 -7.87 9.07 0.04
CA ALA A 98 -7.30 8.57 -1.19
C ALA A 98 -6.61 9.68 -1.99
N LEU A 99 -7.27 10.84 -2.11
CA LEU A 99 -6.76 12.02 -2.81
C LEU A 99 -5.40 12.47 -2.26
N SER A 100 -5.29 12.67 -0.95
CA SER A 100 -4.03 13.10 -0.31
C SER A 100 -2.86 12.15 -0.58
N PHE A 101 -3.13 10.84 -0.62
CA PHE A 101 -2.11 9.84 -0.92
C PHE A 101 -1.78 9.79 -2.42
N PHE A 102 -2.75 9.92 -3.31
CA PHE A 102 -2.48 10.00 -4.75
C PHE A 102 -1.67 11.25 -5.11
N GLU A 103 -1.96 12.41 -4.52
CA GLU A 103 -1.18 13.64 -4.71
C GLU A 103 0.27 13.46 -4.25
N SER A 104 0.48 12.82 -3.10
CA SER A 104 1.82 12.50 -2.59
C SER A 104 2.58 11.55 -3.53
N ALA A 105 1.89 10.56 -4.10
CA ALA A 105 2.46 9.67 -5.11
C ALA A 105 2.82 10.41 -6.40
N LEU A 106 1.97 11.34 -6.85
CA LEU A 106 2.16 12.13 -8.05
C LEU A 106 3.41 13.01 -7.95
N VAL A 107 3.60 13.71 -6.83
CA VAL A 107 4.77 14.57 -6.60
C VAL A 107 6.08 13.79 -6.75
N ILE A 108 6.14 12.57 -6.21
CA ILE A 108 7.33 11.72 -6.31
C ILE A 108 7.50 11.21 -7.74
N LYS A 109 6.43 10.74 -8.39
CA LYS A 109 6.47 10.25 -9.77
C LYS A 109 6.90 11.35 -10.75
N GLN A 110 6.43 12.58 -10.59
CA GLN A 110 6.83 13.71 -11.45
C GLN A 110 8.32 14.05 -11.35
N LYS A 111 8.94 13.84 -10.19
CA LYS A 111 10.38 14.06 -9.99
C LYS A 111 11.24 12.92 -10.53
N THR A 112 10.68 11.72 -10.62
CA THR A 112 11.43 10.48 -10.92
C THR A 112 11.20 9.95 -12.32
N LEU A 113 10.09 10.31 -12.95
CA LEU A 113 9.66 9.81 -14.25
C LEU A 113 9.54 10.94 -15.28
N PRO A 114 9.75 10.64 -16.57
CA PRO A 114 9.53 11.61 -17.63
C PRO A 114 8.03 12.00 -17.71
N PRO A 115 7.70 13.23 -18.15
CA PRO A 115 6.32 13.72 -18.16
C PRO A 115 5.30 12.87 -18.93
N ASN A 116 5.76 12.11 -19.93
CA ASN A 116 4.91 11.24 -20.77
C ASN A 116 4.81 9.80 -20.24
N HIS A 117 5.27 9.53 -19.01
CA HIS A 117 5.22 8.18 -18.46
C HIS A 117 3.77 7.76 -18.15
N PRO A 118 3.30 6.58 -18.62
CA PRO A 118 1.91 6.12 -18.42
C PRO A 118 1.46 6.17 -16.96
N SER A 119 2.33 5.79 -16.03
CA SER A 119 1.98 5.79 -14.60
C SER A 119 1.69 7.18 -14.01
N LEU A 120 2.09 8.27 -14.67
CA LEU A 120 1.67 9.62 -14.27
C LEU A 120 0.20 9.83 -14.64
N GLN A 121 -0.20 9.40 -15.83
CA GLN A 121 -1.59 9.48 -16.26
C GLN A 121 -2.52 8.64 -15.38
N ASP A 122 -2.10 7.43 -15.01
CA ASP A 122 -2.91 6.55 -14.13
C ASP A 122 -3.21 7.23 -12.78
N VAL A 123 -2.22 7.89 -12.18
CA VAL A 123 -2.39 8.60 -10.90
C VAL A 123 -3.25 9.85 -11.09
N ILE A 124 -3.07 10.59 -12.18
CA ILE A 124 -3.89 11.78 -12.49
C ILE A 124 -5.36 11.38 -12.69
N GLN A 125 -5.63 10.31 -13.44
CA GLN A 125 -6.99 9.79 -13.60
C GLN A 125 -7.60 9.35 -12.27
N SER A 126 -6.81 8.73 -11.40
CA SER A 126 -7.26 8.33 -10.06
C SER A 126 -7.60 9.55 -9.19
N ILE A 127 -6.80 10.62 -9.28
CA ILE A 127 -7.07 11.91 -8.60
C ILE A 127 -8.36 12.54 -9.12
N GLU A 128 -8.55 12.60 -10.44
CA GLU A 128 -9.77 13.12 -11.06
C GLU A 128 -11.00 12.32 -10.62
N TYR A 129 -10.87 10.99 -10.56
CA TYR A 129 -11.92 10.12 -10.06
C TYR A 129 -12.27 10.41 -8.60
N CYS A 130 -11.28 10.51 -7.71
CA CYS A 130 -11.53 10.85 -6.30
C CYS A 130 -12.20 12.23 -6.17
N ASN A 131 -11.74 13.24 -6.91
CA ASN A 131 -12.33 14.58 -6.91
C ASN A 131 -13.79 14.61 -7.39
N LYS A 132 -14.16 13.74 -8.33
CA LYS A 132 -15.53 13.65 -8.83
C LYS A 132 -16.49 13.00 -7.81
N ASN A 133 -15.97 12.18 -6.90
CA ASN A 133 -16.76 11.42 -5.93
C ASN A 133 -16.65 11.96 -4.49
N LEU A 134 -15.93 13.08 -4.30
CA LEU A 134 -15.77 13.80 -3.03
C LEU A 134 -17.06 14.55 -2.67
#